data_AF-A0A084JIB2-F1
#
_entry.id   AF-A0A084JIB2-F1
#
_cell.length_a   1.000
_cell.length_b   1.000
_cell.length_c   1.000
_cell.angle_alpha   90.00
_cell.angle_beta   90.00
_cell.angle_gamma   90.00
#
_symmetry.space_group_name_H-M   'P 1'
#
loop_
_entity.id
_entity.type
_entity.pdbx_description
1 polymer ?
#
loop_
_entity_poly.entity_id
_entity_poly.type
_entity_poly.pdbx_seq_one_letter_code
_entity_poly.pdbx_strand_id
1 'polypeptide(L)'
;MYYLIIDTCVWLNIGKDIINTEVIDQLTNFVKSDKVRIILPDIVKNEWDKHKQDKIIDLNKKSVQGKLKNVKELLVLVEEDKQKIIEDLLKSKVEVENEVEKKAKELIRKIEALFSYPTTKRICPNKEVATEVVEWGLMKKAPHHKKSSMADTLLLLNSIYYIKKHSLRNVIFVTANKEDFSSISNPKIIHEDLKMKFEENKISYFINIGEALNKIERDAISDEVVNKIEKLSDIMICYRCGGNMDDGAYKMSQYGGLTFQYTCCACGARFDTGEYFD
;
A
#
# COMPACT_ATOMS: atom_id res chain seq x y z
N MET A 1 22.29 6.65 10.67
CA MET A 1 21.06 6.19 11.34
C MET A 1 19.89 7.04 10.88
N TYR A 2 18.83 6.37 10.42
CA TYR A 2 17.55 6.96 10.00
C TYR A 2 16.41 6.39 10.83
N TYR A 3 15.35 7.19 11.03
CA TYR A 3 14.11 6.72 11.65
C TYR A 3 13.02 6.69 10.59
N LEU A 4 12.37 5.54 10.46
CA LEU A 4 11.41 5.31 9.39
C LEU A 4 10.02 5.11 9.98
N ILE A 5 9.07 5.93 9.55
CA ILE A 5 7.64 5.80 9.85
C ILE A 5 6.96 5.44 8.54
N ILE A 6 6.36 4.25 8.51
CA ILE A 6 5.71 3.71 7.32
C ILE A 6 4.23 3.54 7.63
N ASP A 7 3.42 4.17 6.80
CA ASP A 7 1.96 4.05 6.84
C ASP A 7 1.49 2.61 6.53
N THR A 8 0.36 2.21 7.09
CA THR A 8 -0.28 0.91 6.86
C THR A 8 -0.46 0.62 5.37
N CYS A 9 -0.88 1.62 4.59
CA CYS A 9 -1.12 1.44 3.16
C CYS A 9 0.14 0.98 2.40
N VAL A 10 1.32 1.45 2.81
CA VAL A 10 2.61 1.06 2.21
C VAL A 10 2.96 -0.38 2.55
N TRP A 11 2.78 -0.78 3.82
CA TRP A 11 2.98 -2.18 4.23
C TRP A 11 2.07 -3.14 3.45
N LEU A 12 0.80 -2.78 3.30
CA LEU A 12 -0.16 -3.56 2.52
C LEU A 12 0.23 -3.62 1.05
N ASN A 13 0.72 -2.53 0.46
CA ASN A 13 1.18 -2.50 -0.93
C ASN A 13 2.40 -3.40 -1.15
N ILE A 14 3.38 -3.37 -0.24
CA ILE A 14 4.51 -4.32 -0.26
C ILE A 14 3.99 -5.76 -0.18
N GLY A 15 3.03 -6.01 0.72
CA GLY A 15 2.43 -7.33 0.90
C GLY A 15 1.69 -7.87 -0.33
N LYS A 16 1.20 -7.02 -1.23
CA LYS A 16 0.49 -7.45 -2.45
C LYS A 16 1.44 -8.13 -3.45
N ASP A 17 2.71 -7.74 -3.52
CA ASP A 17 3.69 -8.31 -4.45
C ASP A 17 4.42 -9.50 -3.83
N ILE A 18 3.75 -10.64 -3.78
CA ILE A 18 4.28 -11.87 -3.17
C ILE A 18 5.47 -12.49 -3.93
N ILE A 19 5.83 -11.92 -5.08
CA ILE A 19 6.93 -12.40 -5.94
C ILE A 19 8.17 -11.54 -5.72
N ASN A 20 8.02 -10.22 -5.70
CA ASN A 20 9.16 -9.31 -5.50
C ASN A 20 9.32 -8.94 -4.02
N THR A 21 10.35 -9.50 -3.38
CA THR A 21 10.68 -9.22 -1.97
C THR A 21 11.84 -8.24 -1.78
N GLU A 22 12.36 -7.63 -2.85
CA GLU A 22 13.57 -6.78 -2.80
C GLU A 22 13.44 -5.66 -1.75
N VAL A 23 12.31 -4.96 -1.73
CA VAL A 23 12.04 -3.87 -0.77
C VAL A 23 12.09 -4.37 0.67
N ILE A 24 11.40 -5.47 0.97
CA ILE A 24 11.32 -5.99 2.34
C ILE A 24 12.67 -6.57 2.78
N ASP A 25 13.39 -7.21 1.87
CA ASP A 25 14.70 -7.79 2.14
C ASP A 25 15.74 -6.69 2.40
N GLN A 26 15.72 -5.60 1.62
CA GLN A 26 16.61 -4.47 1.82
C GLN A 26 16.28 -3.68 3.09
N LEU A 27 15.00 -3.44 3.38
CA LEU A 27 14.60 -2.83 4.65
C LEU A 27 15.03 -3.69 5.85
N THR A 28 14.93 -5.01 5.72
CA THR A 28 15.42 -5.95 6.74
C THR A 28 16.93 -5.84 6.94
N ASN A 29 17.69 -5.71 5.86
CA ASN A 29 19.14 -5.50 5.93
C ASN A 29 19.47 -4.20 6.67
N PHE A 30 18.79 -3.09 6.35
CA PHE A 30 19.01 -1.80 7.01
C PHE A 30 18.66 -1.82 8.50
N VAL A 31 17.60 -2.53 8.88
CA VAL A 31 17.23 -2.69 10.30
C VAL A 31 18.26 -3.54 11.04
N LYS A 32 18.69 -4.67 10.44
CA LYS A 32 19.72 -5.54 11.03
C LYS A 32 21.08 -4.88 11.15
N SER A 33 21.44 -4.00 10.22
CA SER A 33 22.71 -3.27 10.22
C SER A 33 22.67 -1.98 11.05
N ASP A 34 21.61 -1.74 11.83
CA ASP A 34 21.37 -0.50 12.59
C ASP A 34 21.52 0.77 11.72
N LYS A 35 21.18 0.69 10.43
CA LYS A 35 21.07 1.87 9.54
C LYS A 35 19.71 2.54 9.71
N VAL A 36 18.68 1.74 9.98
CA VAL A 36 17.29 2.17 10.15
C VAL A 36 16.73 1.65 11.47
N ARG A 37 15.95 2.50 12.14
CA ARG A 37 15.02 2.08 13.20
C ARG A 37 13.60 2.44 12.80
N ILE A 38 12.69 1.47 12.89
CA ILE A 38 11.28 1.70 12.57
C ILE A 38 10.60 2.30 13.79
N ILE A 39 9.85 3.38 13.58
CA ILE A 39 8.88 3.88 14.55
C ILE A 39 7.52 3.34 14.10
N LEU A 40 6.91 2.49 14.91
CA LEU A 40 5.68 1.77 14.59
C LEU A 40 4.54 2.26 15.50
N PRO A 41 3.68 3.16 15.01
CA PRO A 41 2.45 3.51 15.72
C PRO A 41 1.53 2.30 15.90
N ASP A 42 0.89 2.17 17.06
CA ASP A 42 -0.02 1.05 17.33
C ASP A 42 -1.19 0.99 16.33
N ILE A 43 -1.65 2.14 15.83
CA ILE A 43 -2.69 2.21 14.80
C ILE A 43 -2.26 1.45 13.53
N VAL A 44 -1.00 1.58 13.11
CA VAL A 44 -0.46 0.86 11.94
C VAL A 44 -0.49 -0.64 12.16
N LYS A 45 -0.08 -1.10 13.35
CA LYS A 45 -0.11 -2.53 13.66
C LYS A 45 -1.53 -3.07 13.70
N ASN A 46 -2.47 -2.33 14.28
CA ASN A 46 -3.86 -2.73 14.39
C ASN A 46 -4.53 -2.84 13.02
N GLU A 47 -4.31 -1.86 12.15
CA GLU A 47 -4.85 -1.90 10.79
C GLU A 47 -4.20 -3.00 9.94
N TRP A 48 -2.89 -3.22 10.10
CA TRP A 48 -2.20 -4.35 9.48
C TRP A 48 -2.85 -5.68 9.89
N ASP A 49 -3.03 -5.92 11.19
CA ASP A 49 -3.63 -7.18 11.69
C ASP A 49 -5.05 -7.38 11.18
N LYS A 50 -5.82 -6.30 11.08
CA LYS A 50 -7.17 -6.31 10.54
C LYS A 50 -7.22 -6.64 9.04
N HIS A 51 -6.24 -6.19 8.26
CA HIS A 51 -6.34 -6.20 6.79
C HIS A 51 -5.42 -7.19 6.08
N LYS A 52 -4.37 -7.72 6.72
CA LYS A 52 -3.38 -8.60 6.08
C LYS A 52 -3.99 -9.86 5.44
N GLN A 53 -5.04 -10.44 6.02
CA GLN A 53 -5.70 -11.61 5.42
C GLN A 53 -6.38 -11.23 4.09
N ASP A 54 -7.29 -10.26 4.13
CA ASP A 54 -8.13 -9.90 2.99
C ASP A 54 -7.33 -9.21 1.87
N LYS A 55 -6.43 -8.30 2.24
CA LYS A 55 -5.71 -7.43 1.29
C LYS A 55 -4.46 -8.07 0.69
N ILE A 56 -3.98 -9.19 1.26
CA ILE A 56 -2.78 -9.88 0.75
C ILE A 56 -3.13 -11.28 0.29
N ILE A 57 -3.57 -12.15 1.21
CA ILE A 57 -3.78 -13.58 0.91
C ILE A 57 -4.98 -13.74 -0.03
N ASP A 58 -6.14 -13.25 0.36
CA ASP A 58 -7.38 -13.48 -0.39
C ASP A 58 -7.35 -12.75 -1.74
N LEU A 59 -6.75 -11.56 -1.76
CA LEU A 59 -6.54 -10.79 -2.98
C LEU A 59 -5.63 -11.52 -3.98
N ASN A 60 -4.49 -12.07 -3.54
CA ASN A 60 -3.61 -12.83 -4.42
C ASN A 60 -4.26 -14.14 -4.90
N LYS A 61 -4.97 -14.86 -4.03
CA LYS A 61 -5.75 -16.05 -4.42
C LYS A 61 -6.77 -15.73 -5.51
N LYS A 62 -7.58 -14.67 -5.30
CA LYS A 62 -8.57 -14.22 -6.29
C LYS A 62 -7.90 -13.85 -7.61
N SER A 63 -6.77 -13.14 -7.58
CA SER A 63 -6.03 -12.77 -8.78
C SER A 63 -5.60 -14.00 -9.60
N VAL A 64 -5.05 -15.02 -8.93
CA VAL A 64 -4.68 -16.28 -9.59
C VAL A 64 -5.89 -17.04 -10.11
N GLN A 65 -6.98 -17.10 -9.35
CA GLN A 65 -8.24 -17.71 -9.80
C GLN A 65 -8.78 -17.04 -11.07
N GLY A 66 -8.76 -15.71 -11.13
CA GLY A 66 -9.13 -14.94 -12.32
C GLY A 66 -8.24 -15.27 -13.53
N LYS A 67 -6.91 -15.30 -13.34
CA LYS A 67 -5.95 -15.65 -14.39
C LYS A 67 -6.17 -17.08 -14.92
N LEU A 68 -6.35 -18.07 -14.04
CA LEU A 68 -6.63 -19.45 -14.42
C LEU A 68 -7.96 -19.59 -15.17
N LYS A 69 -8.99 -18.82 -14.77
CA LYS A 69 -10.26 -18.78 -15.48
C LYS A 69 -10.08 -18.27 -16.91
N ASN A 70 -9.34 -17.18 -17.09
CA ASN A 70 -9.09 -16.62 -18.42
C ASN A 70 -8.31 -17.60 -19.32
N VAL A 71 -7.29 -18.28 -18.77
CA VAL A 71 -6.56 -19.32 -19.49
C VAL A 71 -7.51 -20.43 -19.95
N LYS A 72 -8.46 -20.83 -19.10
CA LYS A 72 -9.49 -21.81 -19.46
C LYS A 72 -10.42 -21.31 -20.57
N GLU A 73 -10.78 -20.03 -20.59
CA GLU A 73 -11.61 -19.46 -21.65
C GLU A 73 -10.87 -19.40 -23.01
N LEU A 74 -9.54 -19.29 -23.00
CA LEU A 74 -8.71 -19.31 -24.22
C LEU A 74 -8.50 -20.73 -24.80
N LEU A 75 -8.73 -21.79 -24.03
CA LEU A 75 -8.58 -23.18 -24.48
C LEU A 75 -9.37 -23.48 -25.76
N VAL A 76 -10.53 -22.86 -25.92
CA VAL A 76 -11.41 -23.08 -27.09
C VAL A 76 -10.81 -22.54 -28.40
N LEU A 77 -9.75 -21.75 -28.32
CA LEU A 77 -9.09 -21.09 -29.46
C LEU A 77 -7.75 -21.73 -29.85
N VAL A 78 -7.29 -22.76 -29.12
CA VAL A 78 -6.01 -23.45 -29.35
C VAL A 78 -6.23 -24.88 -29.84
N GLU A 79 -5.27 -25.37 -30.63
CA GLU A 79 -5.21 -26.74 -31.17
C GLU A 79 -5.19 -27.81 -30.05
N GLU A 80 -5.71 -29.01 -30.32
CA GLU A 80 -5.92 -30.09 -29.32
C GLU A 80 -4.64 -30.50 -28.57
N ASP A 81 -3.48 -30.48 -29.23
CA ASP A 81 -2.19 -30.79 -28.64
C ASP A 81 -1.78 -29.76 -27.56
N LYS A 82 -2.11 -28.49 -27.78
CA LYS A 82 -1.89 -27.38 -26.82
C LYS A 82 -2.95 -27.35 -25.72
N GLN A 83 -4.18 -27.82 -26.00
CA GLN A 83 -5.24 -27.92 -24.99
C GLN A 83 -4.84 -28.85 -23.84
N LYS A 84 -4.25 -30.00 -24.16
CA LYS A 84 -3.86 -31.02 -23.16
C LYS A 84 -2.85 -30.48 -22.14
N ILE A 85 -1.88 -29.68 -22.61
CA ILE A 85 -0.86 -29.04 -21.75
C ILE A 85 -1.52 -28.04 -20.78
N ILE A 86 -2.47 -27.25 -21.28
CA ILE A 86 -3.18 -26.26 -20.47
C ILE A 86 -4.16 -26.93 -19.49
N GLU A 87 -4.82 -28.01 -19.88
CA GLU A 87 -5.68 -28.79 -18.99
C GLU A 87 -4.90 -29.41 -17.82
N ASP A 88 -3.70 -29.92 -18.07
CA ASP A 88 -2.84 -30.45 -17.02
C ASP A 88 -2.37 -29.34 -16.06
N LEU A 89 -2.07 -28.14 -16.58
CA LEU A 89 -1.84 -26.94 -15.74
C LEU A 89 -3.08 -26.58 -14.91
N LEU A 90 -4.29 -26.67 -15.46
CA LEU A 90 -5.53 -26.38 -14.73
C LEU A 90 -5.86 -27.42 -13.65
N LYS A 91 -5.46 -28.69 -13.81
CA LYS A 91 -5.59 -29.72 -12.76
C LYS A 91 -4.79 -29.37 -11.51
N SER A 92 -3.65 -28.68 -11.66
CA SER A 92 -2.83 -28.17 -10.56
C SER A 92 -3.39 -26.90 -9.88
N LYS A 93 -4.61 -26.43 -10.21
CA LYS A 93 -5.19 -25.20 -9.65
C LYS A 93 -5.08 -25.11 -8.12
N VAL A 94 -5.42 -26.19 -7.42
CA VAL A 94 -5.35 -26.24 -5.95
C VAL A 94 -3.90 -26.07 -5.46
N GLU A 95 -2.94 -26.68 -6.15
CA GLU A 95 -1.52 -26.58 -5.82
C GLU A 95 -1.01 -25.15 -6.02
N VAL A 96 -1.40 -24.50 -7.13
CA VAL A 96 -1.04 -23.10 -7.40
C VAL A 96 -1.64 -22.17 -6.35
N GLU A 97 -2.90 -22.34 -5.98
CA GLU A 97 -3.54 -21.54 -4.92
C GLU A 97 -2.86 -21.72 -3.55
N ASN A 98 -2.46 -22.95 -3.23
CA ASN A 98 -1.74 -23.26 -2.00
C ASN A 98 -0.34 -22.62 -1.97
N GLU A 99 0.40 -22.66 -3.10
CA GLU A 99 1.71 -22.02 -3.20
C GLU A 99 1.62 -20.49 -3.12
N VAL A 100 0.58 -19.88 -3.70
CA VAL A 100 0.29 -18.45 -3.57
C VAL A 100 0.04 -18.07 -2.11
N GLU A 101 -0.79 -18.83 -1.40
CA GLU A 101 -1.05 -18.61 0.02
C GLU A 101 0.21 -18.75 0.87
N LYS A 102 1.04 -19.77 0.57
CA LYS A 102 2.30 -20.00 1.26
C LYS A 102 3.25 -18.82 1.11
N LYS A 103 3.49 -18.35 -0.12
CA LYS A 103 4.34 -17.17 -0.38
C LYS A 103 3.80 -15.91 0.29
N ALA A 104 2.49 -15.69 0.25
CA ALA A 104 1.83 -14.59 0.94
C ALA A 104 2.09 -14.63 2.45
N LYS A 105 1.92 -15.81 3.08
CA LYS A 105 2.20 -16.00 4.52
C LYS A 105 3.68 -15.82 4.86
N GLU A 106 4.59 -16.25 4.00
CA GLU A 106 6.03 -16.03 4.18
C GLU A 106 6.38 -14.53 4.17
N LEU A 107 5.83 -13.76 3.23
CA LEU A 107 6.02 -12.31 3.17
C LEU A 107 5.41 -11.59 4.39
N ILE A 108 4.21 -11.99 4.82
CA ILE A 108 3.58 -11.46 6.05
C ILE A 108 4.50 -11.70 7.25
N ARG A 109 5.06 -12.91 7.39
CA ARG A 109 6.00 -13.22 8.48
C ARG A 109 7.26 -12.36 8.43
N LYS A 110 7.81 -12.08 7.24
CA LYS A 110 8.96 -11.16 7.10
C LYS A 110 8.62 -9.75 7.60
N ILE A 111 7.45 -9.23 7.24
CA ILE A 111 6.99 -7.90 7.70
C ILE A 111 6.77 -7.89 9.22
N GLU A 112 6.10 -8.91 9.77
CA GLU A 112 5.84 -9.00 11.21
C GLU A 112 7.12 -9.20 12.04
N ALA A 113 8.15 -9.82 11.46
CA ALA A 113 9.46 -9.89 12.06
C ALA A 113 10.10 -8.50 12.21
N LEU A 114 9.88 -7.57 11.26
CA LEU A 114 10.29 -6.16 11.42
C LEU A 114 9.51 -5.46 12.52
N PHE A 115 8.19 -5.69 12.62
CA PHE A 115 7.35 -5.10 13.67
C PHE A 115 7.72 -5.54 15.09
N SER A 116 8.36 -6.70 15.19
CA SER A 116 8.78 -7.31 16.46
C SER A 116 10.29 -7.25 16.65
N TYR A 117 11.01 -6.62 15.72
CA TYR A 117 12.47 -6.53 15.78
C TYR A 117 12.89 -5.67 16.99
N PRO A 118 13.99 -6.01 17.71
CA PRO A 118 14.34 -5.32 18.96
C PRO A 118 14.54 -3.80 18.85
N THR A 119 14.99 -3.31 17.69
CA THR A 119 15.20 -1.87 17.46
C THR A 119 13.96 -1.14 16.95
N THR A 120 12.88 -1.86 16.63
CA THR A 120 11.60 -1.27 16.24
C THR A 120 10.90 -0.70 17.46
N LYS A 121 10.61 0.59 17.41
CA LYS A 121 9.98 1.29 18.51
C LYS A 121 8.47 1.39 18.30
N ARG A 122 7.71 0.65 19.11
CA ARG A 122 6.26 0.85 19.20
C ARG A 122 5.91 2.12 19.96
N ILE A 123 4.95 2.88 19.43
CA ILE A 123 4.45 4.12 20.05
C ILE A 123 2.92 4.07 20.18
N CYS A 124 2.45 4.35 21.38
CA CYS A 124 1.05 4.46 21.72
C CYS A 124 0.66 5.95 21.86
N PRO A 125 -0.53 6.35 21.37
CA PRO A 125 -0.99 7.72 21.54
C PRO A 125 -1.27 8.00 23.03
N ASN A 126 -0.91 9.20 23.47
CA ASN A 126 -1.27 9.70 24.79
C ASN A 126 -2.50 10.62 24.72
N LYS A 127 -2.95 11.13 25.87
CA LYS A 127 -4.11 12.04 25.94
C LYS A 127 -3.89 13.35 25.17
N GLU A 128 -2.68 13.91 25.21
CA GLU A 128 -2.34 15.16 24.53
C GLU A 128 -2.51 15.02 23.01
N VAL A 129 -1.94 13.95 22.43
CA VAL A 129 -2.09 13.61 21.02
C VAL A 129 -3.55 13.34 20.67
N ALA A 130 -4.29 12.62 21.52
CA ALA A 130 -5.71 12.35 21.27
C ALA A 130 -6.55 13.63 21.20
N THR A 131 -6.30 14.60 22.10
CA THR A 131 -6.93 15.92 22.05
C THR A 131 -6.55 16.68 20.78
N GLU A 132 -5.26 16.70 20.43
CA GLU A 132 -4.78 17.39 19.22
C GLU A 132 -5.42 16.81 17.94
N VAL A 133 -5.60 15.47 17.86
CA VAL A 133 -6.27 14.81 16.73
C VAL A 133 -7.73 15.27 16.58
N VAL A 134 -8.46 15.42 17.70
CA VAL A 134 -9.84 15.90 17.67
C VAL A 134 -9.90 17.35 17.20
N GLU A 135 -9.04 18.22 17.74
CA GLU A 135 -8.95 19.62 17.30
C GLU A 135 -8.58 19.74 15.83
N TRP A 136 -7.63 18.91 15.36
CA TRP A 136 -7.21 18.86 13.96
C TRP A 136 -8.37 18.54 13.02
N GLY A 137 -9.22 17.59 13.43
CA GLY A 137 -10.42 17.21 12.68
C GLY A 137 -11.51 18.27 12.71
N LEU A 138 -11.71 18.95 13.84
CA LEU A 138 -12.64 20.10 13.93
C LEU A 138 -12.21 21.25 13.00
N MET A 139 -10.90 21.45 12.82
CA MET A 139 -10.34 22.41 11.87
C MET A 139 -10.36 21.93 10.41
N LYS A 140 -10.79 20.69 10.12
CA LYS A 140 -10.79 20.06 8.79
C LYS A 140 -9.44 20.11 8.07
N LYS A 141 -8.34 20.00 8.83
CA LYS A 141 -6.98 19.99 8.27
C LYS A 141 -6.60 18.62 7.75
N ALA A 142 -5.76 18.55 6.72
CA ALA A 142 -5.23 17.29 6.20
C ALA A 142 -4.49 16.49 7.31
N PRO A 143 -4.64 15.15 7.40
CA PRO A 143 -5.33 14.25 6.48
C PRO A 143 -6.86 14.14 6.70
N HIS A 144 -7.48 15.00 7.51
CA HIS A 144 -8.92 14.98 7.87
C HIS A 144 -9.80 15.89 6.99
N HIS A 145 -9.28 16.37 5.85
CA HIS A 145 -9.91 17.43 5.05
C HIS A 145 -11.05 16.98 4.11
N LYS A 146 -11.11 15.69 3.71
CA LYS A 146 -12.11 15.17 2.74
C LYS A 146 -13.01 14.05 3.31
N LYS A 147 -12.44 13.10 4.05
CA LYS A 147 -13.13 12.05 4.79
C LYS A 147 -12.64 12.06 6.24
N SER A 148 -13.41 11.50 7.17
CA SER A 148 -12.98 11.39 8.57
C SER A 148 -11.83 10.38 8.71
N SER A 149 -10.61 10.74 8.32
CA SER A 149 -9.42 9.92 8.49
C SER A 149 -8.77 10.16 9.86
N MET A 150 -9.51 9.86 10.93
CA MET A 150 -8.97 10.01 12.29
C MET A 150 -7.74 9.12 12.51
N ALA A 151 -7.68 7.96 11.84
CA ALA A 151 -6.56 7.04 11.93
C ALA A 151 -5.27 7.64 11.36
N ASP A 152 -5.34 8.26 10.17
CA ASP A 152 -4.17 8.90 9.54
C ASP A 152 -3.68 10.10 10.35
N THR A 153 -4.60 10.92 10.87
CA THR A 153 -4.26 12.05 11.75
C THR A 153 -3.60 11.54 13.03
N LEU A 154 -4.14 10.48 13.63
CA LEU A 154 -3.58 9.86 14.84
C LEU A 154 -2.19 9.28 14.58
N LEU A 155 -2.00 8.58 13.47
CA LEU A 155 -0.71 8.04 13.04
C LEU A 155 0.33 9.16 12.95
N LEU A 156 0.00 10.22 12.24
CA LEU A 156 0.91 11.33 11.98
C LEU A 156 1.24 12.10 13.26
N LEU A 157 0.23 12.57 13.98
CA LEU A 157 0.44 13.42 15.17
C LEU A 157 1.14 12.65 16.29
N ASN A 158 0.82 11.37 16.49
CA ASN A 158 1.52 10.52 17.45
C ASN A 158 3.00 10.36 17.07
N SER A 159 3.29 10.19 15.78
CA SER A 159 4.66 10.10 15.28
C SER A 159 5.42 11.40 15.49
N ILE A 160 4.83 12.55 15.18
CA ILE A 160 5.43 13.87 15.39
C ILE A 160 5.68 14.14 16.87
N TYR A 161 4.73 13.80 17.74
CA TYR A 161 4.91 13.90 19.18
C TYR A 161 6.13 13.10 19.66
N TYR A 162 6.26 11.85 19.19
CA TYR A 162 7.39 11.01 19.52
C TYR A 162 8.73 11.58 19.02
N ILE A 163 8.76 12.08 17.77
CA ILE A 163 9.93 12.74 17.19
C ILE A 163 10.38 13.94 18.03
N LYS A 164 9.43 14.82 18.40
CA LYS A 164 9.70 16.00 19.24
C LYS A 164 10.25 15.60 20.61
N LYS A 165 9.55 14.70 21.30
CA LYS A 165 9.89 14.24 22.64
C LYS A 165 11.29 13.63 22.74
N HIS A 166 11.73 12.94 21.68
CA HIS A 166 13.02 12.28 21.63
C HIS A 166 14.07 13.02 20.80
N SER A 167 13.75 14.22 20.29
CA SER A 167 14.64 15.04 19.45
C SER A 167 15.26 14.25 18.29
N LEU A 168 14.46 13.41 17.64
CA LEU A 168 14.95 12.54 16.58
C LEU A 168 15.36 13.36 15.35
N ARG A 169 16.36 12.85 14.62
CA ARG A 169 16.89 13.46 13.38
C ARG A 169 16.88 12.41 12.27
N ASN A 170 16.98 12.85 11.02
CA ASN A 170 16.95 11.97 9.84
C ASN A 170 15.69 11.09 9.81
N VAL A 171 14.54 11.72 10.08
CA VAL A 171 13.25 11.04 10.09
C VAL A 171 12.67 11.03 8.69
N ILE A 172 12.16 9.88 8.28
CA ILE A 172 11.52 9.65 7.00
C ILE A 172 10.09 9.17 7.27
N PHE A 173 9.13 9.85 6.67
CA PHE A 173 7.72 9.45 6.66
C PHE A 173 7.34 8.99 5.26
N VAL A 174 6.74 7.79 5.16
CA VAL A 174 6.36 7.16 3.90
C VAL A 174 4.88 6.78 3.93
N THR A 175 4.13 7.25 2.94
CA THR A 175 2.71 6.89 2.73
C THR A 175 2.42 6.76 1.24
N ALA A 176 1.50 5.88 0.85
CA ALA A 176 0.98 5.84 -0.52
C ALA A 176 -0.30 6.70 -0.68
N ASN A 177 -0.82 7.29 0.41
CA ASN A 177 -2.04 8.09 0.40
C ASN A 177 -1.74 9.53 -0.05
N LYS A 178 -1.67 9.71 -1.38
CA LYS A 178 -1.42 11.00 -2.02
C LYS A 178 -2.55 12.01 -1.76
N GLU A 179 -3.79 11.54 -1.65
CA GLU A 179 -4.96 12.41 -1.53
C GLU A 179 -5.01 13.16 -0.20
N ASP A 180 -4.56 12.52 0.87
CA ASP A 180 -4.64 13.06 2.23
C ASP A 180 -3.34 13.67 2.74
N PHE A 181 -2.19 13.29 2.18
CA PHE A 181 -0.89 13.77 2.66
C PHE A 181 -0.15 14.66 1.68
N SER A 182 -0.51 14.68 0.39
CA SER A 182 0.21 15.46 -0.60
C SER A 182 -0.46 16.79 -0.94
N SER A 183 0.34 17.74 -1.42
CA SER A 183 -0.16 18.96 -2.05
C SER A 183 -0.93 18.61 -3.33
N ILE A 184 -2.00 19.38 -3.58
CA ILE A 184 -2.82 19.28 -4.80
C ILE A 184 -1.96 19.52 -6.05
N SER A 185 -0.94 20.38 -5.95
CA SER A 185 -0.10 20.79 -7.09
C SER A 185 0.97 19.76 -7.46
N ASN A 186 1.48 19.01 -6.49
CA ASN A 186 2.52 18.02 -6.71
C ASN A 186 2.44 16.91 -5.64
N PRO A 187 2.17 15.66 -6.02
CA PRO A 187 2.01 14.55 -5.08
C PRO A 187 3.30 14.21 -4.31
N LYS A 188 4.48 14.63 -4.78
CA LYS A 188 5.76 14.43 -4.07
C LYS A 188 6.03 15.49 -2.99
N ILE A 189 5.18 16.51 -2.88
CA ILE A 189 5.28 17.56 -1.86
C ILE A 189 4.20 17.31 -0.80
N ILE A 190 4.57 17.45 0.48
CA ILE A 190 3.62 17.31 1.60
C ILE A 190 2.56 18.42 1.54
N HIS A 191 1.33 18.10 1.96
CA HIS A 191 0.22 19.04 2.05
C HIS A 191 0.57 20.29 2.88
N GLU A 192 0.00 21.43 2.51
CA GLU A 192 0.31 22.75 3.05
C GLU A 192 0.05 22.83 4.57
N ASP A 193 -1.04 22.23 5.05
CA ASP A 193 -1.37 22.11 6.49
C ASP A 193 -0.30 21.38 7.31
N LEU A 194 0.46 20.49 6.69
CA LEU A 194 1.47 19.65 7.33
C LEU A 194 2.87 20.23 7.18
N LYS A 195 3.08 21.14 6.22
CA LYS A 195 4.39 21.69 5.85
C LYS A 195 5.17 22.22 7.05
N MET A 196 4.54 23.07 7.87
CA MET A 196 5.18 23.62 9.07
C MET A 196 5.62 22.53 10.05
N LYS A 197 4.77 21.53 10.30
CA LYS A 197 5.11 20.40 11.17
C LYS A 197 6.25 19.56 10.59
N PHE A 198 6.31 19.35 9.29
CA PHE A 198 7.40 18.58 8.67
C PHE A 198 8.72 19.35 8.69
N GLU A 199 8.70 20.65 8.40
CA GLU A 199 9.89 21.52 8.39
C GLU A 199 10.49 21.68 9.79
N GLU A 200 9.66 22.00 10.80
CA GLU A 200 10.10 22.13 12.20
C GLU A 200 10.80 20.86 12.71
N ASN A 201 10.30 19.70 12.30
CA ASN A 201 10.78 18.39 12.75
C ASN A 201 11.76 17.74 11.78
N LYS A 202 12.13 18.43 10.70
CA LYS A 202 13.05 17.96 9.65
C LYS A 202 12.69 16.57 9.12
N ILE A 203 11.39 16.33 8.90
CA ILE A 203 10.86 15.06 8.41
C ILE A 203 10.93 15.07 6.88
N SER A 204 11.57 14.05 6.30
CA SER A 204 11.53 13.83 4.85
C SER A 204 10.27 13.07 4.47
N TYR A 205 9.55 13.56 3.47
CA TYR A 205 8.31 12.95 2.96
C TYR A 205 8.58 12.14 1.69
N PHE A 206 8.04 10.94 1.60
CA PHE A 206 8.08 10.12 0.40
C PHE A 206 6.74 9.44 0.15
N ILE A 207 6.36 9.34 -1.12
CA ILE A 207 5.20 8.57 -1.56
C ILE A 207 5.54 7.13 -1.98
N ASN A 208 6.83 6.83 -2.07
CA ASN A 208 7.36 5.56 -2.53
C ASN A 208 8.46 5.07 -1.57
N ILE A 209 8.29 3.86 -1.05
CA ILE A 209 9.26 3.26 -0.12
C ILE A 209 10.61 2.98 -0.79
N GLY A 210 10.65 2.64 -2.08
CA GLY A 210 11.89 2.44 -2.82
C GLY A 210 12.73 3.72 -2.90
N GLU A 211 12.10 4.86 -3.21
CA GLU A 211 12.77 6.17 -3.19
C GLU A 211 13.26 6.52 -1.77
N ALA A 212 12.46 6.23 -0.75
CA ALA A 212 12.83 6.43 0.66
C ALA A 212 14.05 5.59 1.07
N LEU A 213 14.15 4.34 0.61
CA LEU A 213 15.32 3.49 0.84
C LEU A 213 16.55 4.01 0.07
N ASN A 214 16.36 4.47 -1.17
CA ASN A 214 17.43 5.09 -1.98
C ASN A 214 17.96 6.39 -1.38
N LYS A 215 17.17 7.09 -0.55
CA LYS A 215 17.64 8.24 0.24
C LYS A 215 18.61 7.84 1.35
N ILE A 216 18.47 6.65 1.92
CA ILE A 216 19.29 6.13 3.02
C ILE A 216 20.62 5.60 2.48
N GLU A 217 20.55 4.84 1.40
CA GLU A 217 21.69 4.32 0.67
C GLU A 217 21.39 4.38 -0.81
N ARG A 218 22.26 5.05 -1.56
CA ARG A 218 22.07 5.28 -2.98
C ARG A 218 21.98 3.94 -3.72
N ASP A 219 21.03 3.84 -4.65
CA ASP A 219 20.81 2.68 -5.52
C ASP A 219 20.53 1.37 -4.75
N ALA A 220 20.00 1.47 -3.53
CA ALA A 220 19.61 0.33 -2.70
C ALA A 220 18.44 -0.48 -3.27
N ILE A 221 17.57 0.17 -4.04
CA ILE A 221 16.44 -0.41 -4.76
C ILE A 221 16.55 0.03 -6.21
N SER A 222 16.44 -0.92 -7.13
CA SER A 222 16.51 -0.64 -8.57
C SER A 222 15.36 0.24 -9.06
N ASP A 223 15.61 1.06 -10.09
CA ASP A 223 14.59 1.92 -10.70
C ASP A 223 13.38 1.12 -11.23
N GLU A 224 13.61 -0.11 -11.70
CA GLU A 224 12.53 -1.02 -12.12
C GLU A 224 11.56 -1.31 -10.97
N VAL A 225 12.09 -1.59 -9.78
CA VAL A 225 11.28 -1.87 -8.59
C VAL A 225 10.61 -0.60 -8.08
N VAL A 226 11.30 0.54 -8.06
CA VAL A 226 10.69 1.83 -7.71
C VAL A 226 9.47 2.12 -8.59
N ASN A 227 9.62 2.00 -9.91
CA ASN A 227 8.53 2.22 -10.88
C ASN A 227 7.38 1.22 -10.71
N LYS A 228 7.68 -0.03 -10.33
CA LYS A 228 6.65 -1.04 -10.09
C LYS A 228 5.79 -0.70 -8.86
N ILE A 229 6.41 -0.17 -7.80
CA ILE A 229 5.70 0.25 -6.58
C ILE A 229 4.72 1.38 -6.89
N GLU A 230 5.12 2.36 -7.71
CA GLU A 230 4.23 3.45 -8.13
C GLU A 230 2.98 2.92 -8.83
N LYS A 231 3.12 1.88 -9.66
CA LYS A 231 1.98 1.25 -10.34
C LYS A 231 1.10 0.45 -9.37
N LEU A 232 1.68 -0.20 -8.36
CA LEU A 232 0.93 -1.00 -7.38
C LEU A 232 -0.02 -0.17 -6.49
N SER A 233 0.25 1.12 -6.28
CA SER A 233 -0.69 2.00 -5.58
C SER A 233 -1.96 2.30 -6.39
N ASP A 234 -1.85 2.20 -7.71
CA ASP A 234 -2.89 2.65 -8.65
C ASP A 234 -3.67 1.46 -9.26
N ILE A 235 -3.23 0.22 -9.04
CA ILE A 235 -3.94 -0.98 -9.54
C ILE A 235 -5.23 -1.20 -8.75
N MET A 236 -6.34 -0.81 -9.36
CA MET A 236 -7.65 -1.26 -8.95
C MET A 236 -7.82 -2.73 -9.35
N ILE A 237 -8.21 -3.56 -8.37
CA ILE A 237 -8.44 -4.98 -8.58
C ILE A 237 -9.94 -5.24 -8.65
N CYS A 238 -10.34 -6.02 -9.64
CA CYS A 238 -11.72 -6.38 -9.88
C CYS A 238 -12.33 -7.10 -8.68
N TYR A 239 -13.40 -6.53 -8.14
CA TYR A 239 -14.18 -7.11 -7.04
C TYR A 239 -14.74 -8.51 -7.37
N ARG A 240 -14.97 -8.80 -8.66
CA ARG A 240 -15.58 -10.04 -9.13
C ARG A 240 -14.57 -11.17 -9.30
N CYS A 241 -13.39 -10.88 -9.86
CA CYS A 241 -12.46 -11.94 -10.29
C CYS A 241 -11.01 -11.74 -9.85
N GLY A 242 -10.67 -10.65 -9.16
CA GLY A 242 -9.29 -10.37 -8.76
C GLY A 242 -8.35 -9.98 -9.90
N GLY A 243 -8.84 -9.87 -11.14
CA GLY A 243 -8.08 -9.36 -12.28
C GLY A 243 -7.88 -7.85 -12.20
N ASN A 244 -6.91 -7.32 -12.95
CA ASN A 244 -6.69 -5.88 -13.02
C ASN A 244 -7.89 -5.20 -13.69
N MET A 245 -8.23 -4.02 -13.19
CA MET A 245 -9.09 -3.09 -13.92
C MET A 245 -8.26 -2.32 -14.95
N ASP A 246 -8.93 -1.82 -15.99
CA ASP A 246 -8.35 -0.87 -16.95
C ASP A 246 -8.04 0.48 -16.26
N ASP A 247 -7.52 1.44 -17.02
CA ASP A 247 -7.22 2.79 -16.53
C ASP A 247 -8.49 3.64 -16.27
N GLY A 248 -9.67 3.05 -16.43
CA GLY A 248 -10.96 3.74 -16.30
C GLY A 248 -11.31 4.61 -17.51
N ALA A 249 -12.60 4.88 -17.69
CA ALA A 249 -13.09 5.83 -18.67
C ALA A 249 -14.47 6.35 -18.27
N TYR A 250 -14.82 7.55 -18.73
CA TYR A 250 -16.18 8.07 -18.60
C TYR A 250 -17.14 7.26 -19.50
N LYS A 251 -18.13 6.61 -18.87
CA LYS A 251 -19.14 5.77 -19.53
C LYS A 251 -20.52 6.13 -19.01
N MET A 252 -21.57 5.80 -19.78
CA MET A 252 -22.94 6.07 -19.37
C MET A 252 -23.30 5.35 -18.06
N SER A 253 -23.81 6.10 -17.10
CA SER A 253 -24.34 5.58 -15.84
C SER A 253 -25.75 5.05 -16.01
N GLN A 254 -26.13 4.07 -15.18
CA GLN A 254 -27.50 3.58 -15.08
C GLN A 254 -28.48 4.62 -14.51
N TYR A 255 -27.96 5.68 -13.87
CA TYR A 255 -28.74 6.80 -13.33
C TYR A 255 -28.76 8.03 -14.25
N GLY A 256 -28.21 7.90 -15.48
CA GLY A 256 -28.06 9.00 -16.43
C GLY A 256 -26.75 9.77 -16.27
N GLY A 257 -26.29 10.39 -17.36
CA GLY A 257 -25.00 11.09 -17.41
C GLY A 257 -23.80 10.15 -17.58
N LEU A 258 -22.61 10.73 -17.72
CA LEU A 258 -21.35 9.98 -17.75
C LEU A 258 -20.77 9.90 -16.35
N THR A 259 -20.38 8.70 -15.93
CA THR A 259 -19.60 8.47 -14.71
C THR A 259 -18.26 7.82 -15.06
N PHE A 260 -17.22 8.08 -14.27
CA PHE A 260 -15.93 7.42 -14.43
C PHE A 260 -16.06 5.96 -13.98
N GLN A 261 -15.87 5.03 -14.92
CA GLN A 261 -16.06 3.61 -14.69
C GLN A 261 -14.79 2.84 -15.05
N TYR A 262 -14.39 1.96 -14.15
CA TYR A 262 -13.35 0.97 -14.41
C TYR A 262 -13.96 -0.30 -14.99
N THR A 263 -13.28 -0.94 -15.94
CA THR A 263 -13.66 -2.26 -16.48
C THR A 263 -12.57 -3.27 -16.22
N CYS A 264 -12.94 -4.41 -15.65
CA CYS A 264 -11.99 -5.49 -15.46
C CYS A 264 -11.49 -6.02 -16.81
N CYS A 265 -10.17 -5.95 -17.03
CA CYS A 265 -9.54 -6.50 -18.22
C CYS A 265 -9.69 -8.03 -18.33
N ALA A 266 -9.98 -8.70 -17.21
CA ALA A 266 -10.15 -10.15 -17.15
C ALA A 266 -11.60 -10.60 -17.37
N CYS A 267 -12.58 -10.01 -16.68
CA CYS A 267 -13.96 -10.52 -16.69
C CYS A 267 -15.02 -9.52 -17.16
N GLY A 268 -14.61 -8.33 -17.59
CA GLY A 268 -15.51 -7.26 -18.05
C GLY A 268 -16.40 -6.64 -16.96
N ALA A 269 -16.25 -7.05 -15.69
CA ALA A 269 -17.00 -6.45 -14.59
C ALA A 269 -16.69 -4.96 -14.50
N ARG A 270 -17.74 -4.15 -14.40
CA ARG A 270 -17.63 -2.69 -14.31
C ARG A 270 -17.71 -2.26 -12.86
N PHE A 271 -16.87 -1.32 -12.48
CA PHE A 271 -16.95 -0.63 -11.21
C PHE A 271 -17.20 0.85 -11.51
N ASP A 272 -18.40 1.32 -11.18
CA ASP A 272 -18.76 2.73 -11.27
C ASP A 272 -18.29 3.44 -10.02
N THR A 273 -17.46 4.47 -10.19
CA THR A 273 -16.93 5.28 -9.07
C THR A 273 -17.96 6.25 -8.53
N GLY A 274 -18.99 6.58 -9.30
CA GLY A 274 -19.92 7.66 -9.02
C GLY A 274 -19.36 9.06 -9.30
N GLU A 275 -18.14 9.19 -9.83
CA GLU A 275 -17.57 10.47 -10.26
C GLU A 275 -18.19 10.87 -11.60
N TYR A 276 -18.94 11.98 -11.61
CA TYR A 276 -19.60 12.48 -12.81
C TYR A 276 -18.63 13.24 -13.71
N PHE A 277 -18.88 13.20 -15.02
CA PHE A 277 -18.27 14.12 -15.98
C PHE A 277 -19.01 15.46 -15.91
N ASP A 278 -18.33 16.50 -15.43
CA ASP A 278 -18.83 17.89 -15.46
C ASP A 278 -18.83 18.46 -16.89
#